data_AF-A0A0E3SBY5-F1
#
_entry.id   AF-A0A0E3SBY5-F1
#
_cell.length_a   1.000
_cell.length_b   1.000
_cell.length_c   1.000
_cell.angle_alpha   90.00
_cell.angle_beta   90.00
_cell.angle_gamma   90.00
#
_symmetry.space_group_name_H-M   'P 1'
#
loop_
_entity.id
_entity.type
_entity.pdbx_description
1 polymer ?
#
loop_
_entity_poly.entity_id
_entity_poly.type
_entity_poly.pdbx_seq_one_letter_code
_entity_poly.pdbx_strand_id
1 'polypeptide(L)'
;MAEAKEKFGNATVVQEIRLYYDSNSELVVCKYDGQPETYLAFTNTTHRDLNSSLKPSEYPEEKWMLEMIGLLFDLDEATSRSYMREMKAAAQNQTWDVKLQVNESLDFPSVYDYLQKNSASSGSDVTGILIQSSDAEEIFLRNESRLGYIKYFIPTAEVETFDNGNQYKLGLRASGDVKLEIIMPGGSSGETIPEEEYRAVFREMFDNMGLPPEAVDRFEFFYSSSLAW
;
A
#
# COMPACT_ATOMS: atom_id res chain seq x y z
N MET A 1 13.37 10.90 -7.46
CA MET A 1 13.32 10.12 -6.20
C MET A 1 11.89 10.19 -5.71
N ALA A 2 11.30 9.07 -5.29
CA ALA A 2 9.89 9.03 -4.91
C ALA A 2 9.63 9.77 -3.59
N GLU A 3 8.50 10.48 -3.49
CA GLU A 3 8.12 11.28 -2.31
C GLU A 3 8.10 10.43 -1.04
N ALA A 4 7.59 9.19 -1.14
CA ALA A 4 7.59 8.25 -0.01
C ALA A 4 9.01 7.86 0.45
N LYS A 5 10.00 7.77 -0.44
CA LYS A 5 11.40 7.46 -0.04
C LYS A 5 12.09 8.66 0.60
N GLU A 6 11.74 9.86 0.18
CA GLU A 6 12.21 11.09 0.84
C GLU A 6 11.64 11.18 2.26
N LYS A 7 10.35 10.87 2.41
CA LYS A 7 9.65 10.96 3.70
C LYS A 7 9.98 9.83 4.66
N PHE A 8 10.08 8.59 4.17
CA PHE A 8 10.17 7.39 5.02
C PHE A 8 11.53 6.69 5.00
N GLY A 9 12.46 7.18 4.18
CA GLY A 9 13.81 6.65 4.05
C GLY A 9 13.93 5.51 3.04
N ASN A 10 15.18 5.05 2.86
CA ASN A 10 15.53 4.08 1.81
C ASN A 10 15.08 2.64 2.10
N ALA A 11 14.66 2.35 3.33
CA ALA A 11 14.16 1.03 3.72
C ALA A 11 12.74 0.77 3.22
N THR A 12 12.02 1.81 2.78
CA THR A 12 10.67 1.70 2.22
C THR A 12 10.67 0.87 0.94
N VAL A 13 9.77 -0.12 0.89
CA VAL A 13 9.64 -1.05 -0.23
C VAL A 13 8.32 -0.80 -0.95
N VAL A 14 8.34 -0.88 -2.28
CA VAL A 14 7.12 -0.85 -3.09
C VAL A 14 6.41 -2.18 -2.93
N GLN A 15 5.20 -2.17 -2.39
CA GLN A 15 4.36 -3.35 -2.20
C GLN A 15 3.46 -3.55 -3.41
N GLU A 16 2.89 -2.47 -3.93
CA GLU A 16 1.90 -2.53 -5.01
C GLU A 16 1.92 -1.26 -5.87
N ILE A 17 1.63 -1.43 -7.15
CA ILE A 17 1.37 -0.37 -8.12
C ILE A 17 0.07 -0.71 -8.86
N ARG A 18 -0.85 0.25 -8.98
CA ARG A 18 -1.96 0.18 -9.95
C ARG A 18 -1.77 1.27 -11.01
N LEU A 19 -2.03 0.88 -12.24
CA LEU A 19 -2.17 1.75 -13.40
C LEU A 19 -3.62 1.66 -13.87
N TYR A 20 -4.31 2.80 -13.85
CA TYR A 20 -5.73 2.87 -14.22
C TYR A 20 -5.87 3.10 -15.72
N TYR A 21 -6.65 2.24 -16.38
CA TYR A 21 -7.07 2.47 -17.76
C TYR A 21 -8.28 3.43 -17.79
N ASP A 22 -9.27 3.13 -16.95
CA ASP A 22 -10.46 3.92 -16.73
C ASP A 22 -10.94 3.76 -15.26
N SER A 23 -12.16 4.18 -14.95
CA SER A 23 -12.71 4.10 -13.59
C SER A 23 -13.00 2.67 -13.10
N ASN A 24 -12.94 1.68 -13.99
CA ASN A 24 -13.37 0.31 -13.72
C ASN A 24 -12.24 -0.71 -13.90
N SER A 25 -11.23 -0.39 -14.70
CA SER A 25 -10.22 -1.33 -15.17
C SER A 25 -8.82 -0.88 -14.78
N GLU A 26 -8.07 -1.78 -14.14
CA GLU A 26 -6.72 -1.49 -13.66
C GLU A 26 -5.77 -2.67 -13.88
N LEU A 27 -4.51 -2.33 -14.14
CA LEU A 27 -3.39 -3.25 -14.12
C LEU A 27 -2.64 -3.09 -12.81
N VAL A 28 -2.40 -4.19 -12.11
CA VAL A 28 -1.78 -4.21 -10.78
C VAL A 28 -0.48 -4.99 -10.84
N VAL A 29 0.59 -4.43 -10.29
CA VAL A 29 1.79 -5.21 -9.93
C VAL A 29 1.93 -5.20 -8.44
N CYS A 30 1.96 -6.38 -7.82
CA CYS A 30 2.08 -6.50 -6.38
C CYS A 30 3.01 -7.64 -5.98
N LYS A 31 3.56 -7.51 -4.77
CA LYS A 31 4.15 -8.60 -4.01
C LYS A 31 3.24 -8.86 -2.82
N TYR A 32 2.74 -10.08 -2.68
CA TYR A 32 1.94 -10.45 -1.52
C TYR A 32 2.85 -10.70 -0.32
N ASP A 33 2.39 -10.33 0.87
CA ASP A 33 3.17 -10.49 2.09
C ASP A 33 3.60 -11.95 2.29
N GLY A 34 4.90 -12.15 2.54
CA GLY A 34 5.51 -13.46 2.73
C GLY A 34 5.77 -14.25 1.44
N GLN A 35 5.47 -13.69 0.26
CA GLN A 35 5.78 -14.30 -1.04
C GLN A 35 6.88 -13.52 -1.77
N PRO A 36 8.00 -14.15 -2.15
CA PRO A 36 9.03 -13.49 -2.94
C PRO A 36 8.58 -13.16 -4.37
N GLU A 37 7.51 -13.80 -4.83
CA GLU A 37 6.98 -13.68 -6.18
C GLU A 37 6.37 -12.30 -6.45
N THR A 38 6.56 -11.83 -7.68
CA THR A 38 5.85 -10.66 -8.20
C THR A 38 4.67 -11.16 -9.02
N TYR A 39 3.51 -10.53 -8.83
CA TYR A 39 2.31 -10.84 -9.60
C TYR A 39 1.92 -9.64 -10.45
N LEU A 40 1.61 -9.92 -11.70
CA LEU A 40 0.90 -9.02 -12.58
C LEU A 40 -0.58 -9.44 -12.57
N ALA A 41 -1.46 -8.53 -12.19
CA ALA A 41 -2.89 -8.77 -12.14
C ALA A 41 -3.69 -7.77 -12.98
N PHE A 42 -4.83 -8.22 -13.48
CA PHE A 42 -5.83 -7.37 -14.10
C PHE A 42 -7.15 -7.50 -13.35
N THR A 43 -7.76 -6.36 -13.06
CA THR A 43 -9.03 -6.26 -12.37
C THR A 43 -9.98 -5.38 -13.18
N ASN A 44 -11.23 -5.83 -13.32
CA ASN A 44 -12.33 -5.03 -13.86
C ASN A 44 -13.53 -5.08 -12.92
N THR A 45 -13.85 -3.96 -12.27
CA THR A 45 -14.93 -3.88 -11.27
C THR A 45 -16.34 -3.96 -11.87
N THR A 46 -16.48 -3.82 -13.20
CA THR A 46 -17.77 -4.01 -13.88
C THR A 46 -18.08 -5.47 -14.16
N HIS A 47 -17.12 -6.38 -13.94
CA HIS A 47 -17.34 -7.81 -14.10
C HIS A 47 -18.27 -8.33 -12.98
N ARG A 48 -19.52 -8.63 -13.33
CA ARG A 48 -20.56 -8.98 -12.34
C ARG A 48 -20.68 -10.46 -12.04
N ASP A 49 -20.15 -11.32 -12.92
CA ASP A 49 -20.31 -12.77 -12.79
C ASP A 49 -19.05 -13.39 -12.22
N LEU A 50 -18.98 -13.45 -10.88
CA LEU A 50 -17.81 -13.91 -10.14
C LEU A 50 -17.52 -15.40 -10.31
N ASN A 51 -18.33 -16.12 -11.09
CA ASN A 51 -18.17 -17.53 -11.42
C ASN A 51 -17.77 -17.76 -12.88
N SER A 52 -17.59 -16.70 -13.67
CA SER A 52 -17.11 -16.81 -15.05
C SER A 52 -15.84 -16.01 -15.29
N SER A 53 -15.20 -16.33 -16.41
CA SER A 53 -14.01 -15.64 -16.88
C SER A 53 -14.34 -14.28 -17.49
N LEU A 54 -13.37 -13.37 -17.44
CA LEU A 54 -13.46 -12.09 -18.14
C LEU A 54 -13.64 -12.30 -19.66
N LYS A 55 -14.58 -11.57 -20.22
CA LYS A 55 -14.84 -11.49 -21.66
C LYS A 55 -13.77 -10.65 -22.33
N PRO A 56 -13.46 -10.90 -23.62
CA PRO A 56 -12.49 -10.10 -24.36
C PRO A 56 -12.79 -8.58 -24.36
N SER A 57 -14.06 -8.20 -24.30
CA SER A 57 -14.50 -6.79 -24.25
C SER A 57 -14.30 -6.12 -22.87
N GLU A 58 -14.01 -6.89 -21.83
CA GLU A 58 -13.76 -6.38 -20.47
C GLU A 58 -12.28 -6.03 -20.26
N TYR A 59 -11.41 -6.32 -21.22
CA TYR A 59 -10.00 -5.91 -21.19
C TYR A 59 -9.82 -4.50 -21.76
N PRO A 60 -8.83 -3.75 -21.26
CA PRO A 60 -8.37 -2.51 -21.89
C PRO A 60 -7.92 -2.75 -23.33
N GLU A 61 -7.78 -1.65 -24.07
CA GLU A 61 -7.20 -1.67 -25.40
C GLU A 61 -5.82 -2.35 -25.40
N GLU A 62 -5.58 -3.17 -26.42
CA GLU A 62 -4.34 -3.94 -26.54
C GLU A 62 -3.10 -3.03 -26.51
N LYS A 63 -3.16 -1.88 -27.19
CA LYS A 63 -2.06 -0.92 -27.21
C LYS A 63 -1.71 -0.44 -25.80
N TRP A 64 -2.72 -0.11 -24.99
CA TRP A 64 -2.51 0.34 -23.62
C TRP A 64 -1.93 -0.78 -22.74
N MET A 65 -2.47 -2.00 -22.85
CA MET A 65 -1.95 -3.15 -22.10
C MET A 65 -0.46 -3.39 -22.40
N LEU A 66 -0.08 -3.38 -23.69
CA LEU A 66 1.31 -3.59 -24.10
C LEU A 66 2.22 -2.48 -23.57
N GLU A 67 1.78 -1.23 -23.67
CA GLU A 67 2.54 -0.07 -23.17
C GLU A 67 2.75 -0.14 -21.66
N MET A 68 1.71 -0.45 -20.89
CA MET A 68 1.82 -0.51 -19.42
C MET A 68 2.61 -1.73 -18.94
N ILE A 69 2.45 -2.91 -19.57
CA ILE A 69 3.28 -4.08 -19.24
C ILE A 69 4.75 -3.80 -19.57
N GLY A 70 5.03 -3.19 -20.73
CA GLY A 70 6.37 -2.78 -21.11
C GLY A 70 6.97 -1.79 -20.11
N LEU A 71 6.18 -0.79 -19.70
CA LEU A 71 6.58 0.21 -18.70
C LEU A 71 6.90 -0.41 -17.33
N LEU A 72 6.10 -1.37 -16.87
CA LEU A 72 6.26 -1.97 -15.54
C LEU A 72 7.57 -2.74 -15.39
N PHE A 73 8.09 -3.32 -16.46
CA PHE A 73 9.19 -4.30 -16.41
C PHE A 73 10.34 -4.00 -17.39
N ASP A 74 10.34 -2.83 -18.04
CA ASP A 74 11.26 -2.44 -19.11
C ASP A 74 11.36 -3.49 -20.23
N LEU A 75 10.20 -3.94 -20.71
CA LEU A 75 10.10 -5.00 -21.70
C LEU A 75 9.88 -4.45 -23.10
N ASP A 76 10.44 -5.15 -24.09
CA ASP A 76 10.07 -4.94 -25.48
C ASP A 76 8.61 -5.35 -25.76
N GLU A 77 8.10 -4.91 -26.90
CA GLU A 77 6.72 -5.18 -27.28
C GLU A 77 6.45 -6.69 -27.45
N ALA A 78 7.44 -7.45 -27.94
CA ALA A 78 7.28 -8.88 -28.20
C ALA A 78 7.08 -9.67 -26.89
N THR A 79 7.85 -9.33 -25.86
CA THR A 79 7.80 -9.94 -24.53
C THR A 79 6.55 -9.48 -23.78
N SER A 80 6.24 -8.18 -23.82
CA SER A 80 5.00 -7.62 -23.28
C SER A 80 3.76 -8.32 -23.86
N ARG A 81 3.79 -8.61 -25.17
CA ARG A 81 2.74 -9.35 -25.87
C ARG A 81 2.65 -10.81 -25.45
N SER A 82 3.75 -11.45 -25.07
CA SER A 82 3.71 -12.80 -24.47
C SER A 82 2.96 -12.79 -23.15
N TYR A 83 3.35 -11.89 -22.23
CA TYR A 83 2.69 -11.74 -20.94
C TYR A 83 1.20 -11.44 -21.05
N MET A 84 0.80 -10.54 -21.95
CA MET A 84 -0.61 -10.27 -22.21
C MET A 84 -1.38 -11.51 -22.72
N ARG A 85 -0.76 -12.33 -23.58
CA ARG A 85 -1.38 -13.58 -24.06
C ARG A 85 -1.52 -14.59 -22.93
N GLU A 86 -0.50 -14.74 -22.10
CA GLU A 86 -0.51 -15.63 -20.93
C GLU A 86 -1.57 -15.22 -19.92
N MET A 87 -1.68 -13.91 -19.63
CA MET A 87 -2.73 -13.36 -18.78
C MET A 87 -4.13 -13.68 -19.34
N LYS A 88 -4.38 -13.40 -20.61
CA LYS A 88 -5.67 -13.71 -21.26
C LYS A 88 -6.00 -15.21 -21.25
N ALA A 89 -4.99 -16.07 -21.35
CA ALA A 89 -5.17 -17.52 -21.23
C ALA A 89 -5.47 -17.94 -19.78
N ALA A 90 -4.75 -17.38 -18.79
CA ALA A 90 -4.97 -17.63 -17.37
C ALA A 90 -6.38 -17.23 -16.93
N ALA A 91 -6.92 -16.14 -17.49
CA ALA A 91 -8.26 -15.67 -17.22
C ALA A 91 -9.37 -16.68 -17.54
N GLN A 92 -9.13 -17.62 -18.47
CA GLN A 92 -10.11 -18.67 -18.78
C GLN A 92 -10.32 -19.65 -17.63
N ASN A 93 -9.40 -19.68 -16.66
CA ASN A 93 -9.40 -20.60 -15.53
C ASN A 93 -9.47 -19.89 -14.17
N GLN A 94 -9.53 -18.55 -14.17
CA GLN A 94 -9.63 -17.74 -12.97
C GLN A 94 -10.93 -16.96 -12.98
N THR A 95 -11.44 -16.68 -11.79
CA THR A 95 -12.62 -15.85 -11.59
C THR A 95 -12.23 -14.59 -10.82
N TRP A 96 -12.99 -13.51 -11.02
CA TRP A 96 -12.77 -12.20 -10.39
C TRP A 96 -11.54 -11.43 -10.89
N ASP A 97 -10.33 -11.82 -10.47
CA ASP A 97 -9.07 -11.21 -10.89
C ASP A 97 -8.27 -12.18 -11.75
N VAL A 98 -7.57 -11.67 -12.74
CA VAL A 98 -6.61 -12.47 -13.50
C VAL A 98 -5.23 -12.18 -12.96
N LYS A 99 -4.59 -13.18 -12.36
CA LYS A 99 -3.25 -13.08 -11.76
C LYS A 99 -2.27 -13.98 -12.50
N LEU A 100 -1.13 -13.41 -12.85
CA LEU A 100 -0.02 -14.09 -13.47
C LEU A 100 1.24 -13.84 -12.64
N GLN A 101 1.89 -14.91 -12.20
CA GLN A 101 3.22 -14.79 -11.60
C GLN A 101 4.22 -14.36 -12.68
N VAL A 102 5.02 -13.35 -12.38
CA VAL A 102 6.07 -12.86 -13.27
C VAL A 102 7.43 -12.99 -12.57
N ASN A 103 8.45 -13.31 -13.35
CA ASN A 103 9.83 -13.40 -12.86
C ASN A 103 10.64 -12.12 -13.14
N GLU A 104 9.98 -11.11 -13.71
CA GLU A 104 10.61 -9.84 -14.05
C GLU A 104 10.76 -8.93 -12.84
N SER A 105 11.82 -8.12 -12.87
CA SER A 105 12.01 -7.06 -11.88
C SER A 105 11.23 -5.82 -12.29
N LEU A 106 10.49 -5.25 -11.35
CA LEU A 106 9.77 -3.99 -11.56
C LEU A 106 10.76 -2.85 -11.88
N ASP A 107 10.57 -2.19 -13.02
CA ASP A 107 11.25 -0.93 -13.37
C ASP A 107 10.56 0.25 -12.68
N PHE A 108 10.72 0.29 -11.35
CA PHE A 108 10.12 1.33 -10.53
C PHE A 108 10.50 2.76 -10.95
N PRO A 109 11.79 3.08 -11.27
CA PRO A 109 12.15 4.40 -11.76
C PRO A 109 11.33 4.85 -12.97
N SER A 110 11.20 4.01 -14.00
CA SER A 110 10.44 4.36 -15.21
C SER A 110 8.95 4.53 -14.93
N VAL A 111 8.36 3.65 -14.12
CA VAL A 111 6.95 3.76 -13.71
C VAL A 111 6.69 5.05 -12.94
N TYR A 112 7.55 5.38 -11.96
CA TYR A 112 7.44 6.61 -11.18
C TYR A 112 7.56 7.85 -12.07
N ASP A 113 8.55 7.87 -12.97
CA ASP A 113 8.74 8.94 -13.94
C ASP A 113 7.53 9.12 -14.85
N TYR A 114 6.93 8.02 -15.33
CA TYR A 114 5.70 8.05 -16.11
C TYR A 114 4.56 8.66 -15.31
N LEU A 115 4.33 8.17 -14.09
CA LEU A 115 3.25 8.66 -13.23
C LEU A 115 3.42 10.15 -12.91
N GLN A 116 4.63 10.58 -12.57
CA GLN A 116 4.94 11.98 -12.27
C GLN A 116 4.79 12.89 -13.49
N LYS A 117 5.29 12.48 -14.68
CA LYS A 117 5.20 13.30 -15.91
C LYS A 117 3.77 13.42 -16.43
N ASN A 118 2.94 12.39 -16.19
CA ASN A 118 1.58 12.32 -16.71
C ASN A 118 0.51 12.69 -15.67
N SER A 119 0.85 12.74 -14.37
CA SER A 119 0.06 13.44 -13.38
C SER A 119 0.06 14.94 -13.69
N ALA A 120 -1.04 15.63 -13.43
CA ALA A 120 -1.26 16.97 -13.95
C ALA A 120 -0.11 17.96 -13.62
N SER A 121 0.09 18.82 -14.61
CA SER A 121 1.16 19.80 -14.81
C SER A 121 0.59 21.23 -14.71
N SER A 122 -0.49 21.40 -13.94
CA SER A 122 -1.30 22.62 -13.88
C SER A 122 -1.38 23.20 -12.48
N GLY A 123 -0.21 23.43 -11.85
CA GLY A 123 -0.01 24.38 -10.74
C GLY A 123 -0.85 24.19 -9.48
N SER A 124 -1.58 23.08 -9.36
CA SER A 124 -2.57 22.79 -8.33
C SER A 124 -2.71 21.28 -8.18
N ASP A 125 -1.58 20.57 -8.05
CA ASP A 125 -1.59 19.11 -8.13
C ASP A 125 -1.30 18.50 -6.76
N VAL A 126 -2.37 17.94 -6.19
CA VAL A 126 -2.36 17.14 -4.96
C VAL A 126 -1.73 15.78 -5.31
N THR A 127 -0.41 15.70 -5.30
CA THR A 127 0.21 14.44 -4.84
C THR A 127 -0.10 14.36 -3.35
N GLY A 128 -0.84 13.33 -2.97
CA GLY A 128 -1.21 13.10 -1.58
C GLY A 128 -0.60 11.80 -1.13
N ILE A 129 0.33 11.85 -0.17
CA ILE A 129 0.71 10.66 0.60
C ILE A 129 -0.34 10.47 1.69
N LEU A 130 -1.19 9.46 1.52
CA LEU A 130 -2.05 8.95 2.59
C LEU A 130 -1.26 7.94 3.41
N ILE A 131 -1.29 8.07 4.73
CA ILE A 131 -0.63 7.14 5.65
C ILE A 131 -1.70 6.34 6.37
N GLN A 132 -1.68 5.02 6.23
CA GLN A 132 -2.57 4.11 6.95
C GLN A 132 -1.75 3.03 7.67
N SER A 133 -1.68 3.12 9.00
CA SER A 133 -0.96 2.17 9.87
C SER A 133 0.50 1.92 9.47
N SER A 134 0.82 0.85 8.73
CA SER A 134 2.17 0.49 8.26
C SER A 134 2.46 0.92 6.82
N ASP A 135 1.44 1.40 6.11
CA ASP A 135 1.48 1.57 4.67
C ASP A 135 1.34 3.06 4.31
N ALA A 136 2.01 3.44 3.23
CA ALA A 136 1.83 4.75 2.61
C ALA A 136 1.35 4.58 1.18
N GLU A 137 0.42 5.43 0.76
CA GLU A 137 -0.15 5.43 -0.58
C GLU A 137 0.14 6.78 -1.23
N GLU A 138 0.76 6.77 -2.40
CA GLU A 138 0.97 7.94 -3.25
C GLU A 138 0.03 7.86 -4.45
N ILE A 139 -0.87 8.84 -4.57
CA ILE A 139 -1.92 8.87 -5.58
C ILE A 139 -1.56 9.87 -6.69
N PHE A 140 -1.63 9.42 -7.93
CA PHE A 140 -1.35 10.23 -9.12
C PHE A 140 -2.63 10.51 -9.88
N LEU A 141 -2.94 11.79 -10.11
CA LEU A 141 -4.16 12.23 -10.79
C LEU A 141 -3.85 12.88 -12.14
N ARG A 142 -4.71 12.63 -13.13
CA ARG A 142 -4.72 13.29 -14.44
C ARG A 142 -6.14 13.77 -14.73
N ASN A 143 -6.33 15.08 -14.86
CA ASN A 143 -7.65 15.69 -15.05
C ASN A 143 -8.67 15.20 -13.99
N GLU A 144 -8.29 15.28 -12.71
CA GLU A 144 -9.08 14.84 -11.54
C GLU A 144 -9.41 13.33 -11.50
N SER A 145 -8.95 12.54 -12.47
CA SER A 145 -9.11 11.08 -12.51
C SER A 145 -7.84 10.40 -12.03
N ARG A 146 -7.96 9.25 -11.34
CA ARG A 146 -6.81 8.45 -10.93
C ARG A 146 -6.08 7.92 -12.16
N LEU A 147 -4.81 8.29 -12.31
CA LEU A 147 -3.90 7.77 -13.32
C LEU A 147 -3.21 6.50 -12.80
N GLY A 148 -2.80 6.53 -11.54
CA GLY A 148 -2.12 5.44 -10.90
C GLY A 148 -2.01 5.66 -9.41
N TYR A 149 -1.57 4.62 -8.72
CA TYR A 149 -1.24 4.69 -7.31
C TYR A 149 -0.05 3.79 -7.01
N ILE A 150 0.72 4.15 -5.98
CA ILE A 150 1.81 3.34 -5.48
C ILE A 150 1.59 3.14 -3.98
N LYS A 151 1.55 1.87 -3.56
CA LYS A 151 1.53 1.48 -2.17
C LYS A 151 2.91 1.05 -1.72
N TYR A 152 3.34 1.62 -0.60
CA TYR A 152 4.62 1.37 0.02
C TYR A 152 4.43 0.68 1.37
N PHE A 153 5.25 -0.32 1.62
CA PHE A 153 5.45 -0.88 2.95
C PHE A 153 6.55 -0.08 3.67
N ILE A 154 6.24 0.43 4.86
CA ILE A 154 7.21 1.13 5.70
C ILE A 154 7.67 0.15 6.80
N PRO A 155 8.95 -0.29 6.77
CA PRO A 155 9.47 -1.14 7.82
C PRO A 155 9.27 -0.51 9.20
N THR A 156 8.63 -1.28 10.07
CA THR A 156 8.27 -0.85 11.42
C THR A 156 8.73 -1.93 12.39
N ALA A 157 9.53 -1.54 13.39
CA ALA A 157 9.81 -2.39 14.54
C ALA A 157 8.71 -2.17 15.58
N GLU A 158 8.00 -3.23 15.95
CA GLU A 158 6.93 -3.16 16.95
C GLU A 158 7.36 -3.86 18.24
N VAL A 159 7.15 -3.19 19.37
CA VAL A 159 7.27 -3.76 20.72
C VAL A 159 5.89 -3.69 21.35
N GLU A 160 5.48 -4.80 21.97
CA GLU A 160 4.21 -4.87 22.70
C GLU A 160 4.44 -5.25 24.16
N THR A 161 3.59 -4.70 25.03
CA THR A 161 3.48 -5.09 26.43
C THR A 161 2.03 -5.12 26.86
N PHE A 162 1.76 -5.71 28.02
CA PHE A 162 0.43 -5.80 28.60
C PHE A 162 0.42 -5.23 30.00
N ASP A 163 -0.52 -4.35 30.29
CA ASP A 163 -0.77 -3.85 31.65
C ASP A 163 -2.28 -3.78 31.90
N ASN A 164 -2.71 -4.33 33.04
CA ASN A 164 -4.11 -4.39 33.45
C ASN A 164 -5.09 -4.93 32.38
N GLY A 165 -4.65 -5.88 31.55
CA GLY A 165 -5.45 -6.46 30.48
C GLY A 165 -5.53 -5.61 29.20
N ASN A 166 -4.94 -4.42 29.19
CA ASN A 166 -4.76 -3.60 28.00
C ASN A 166 -3.44 -3.97 27.31
N GLN A 167 -3.45 -4.01 25.99
CA GLN A 167 -2.26 -4.21 25.18
C GLN A 167 -1.73 -2.84 24.72
N TYR A 168 -0.44 -2.61 24.93
CA TYR A 168 0.25 -1.39 24.53
C TYR A 168 1.24 -1.73 23.44
N LYS A 169 1.18 -1.01 22.33
CA LYS A 169 2.05 -1.20 21.17
C LYS A 169 2.83 0.06 20.88
N LEU A 170 4.14 -0.08 20.72
CA LEU A 170 5.06 0.95 20.26
C LEU A 170 5.65 0.49 18.93
N GLY A 171 5.29 1.18 17.86
CA GLY A 171 5.85 0.99 16.53
C GLY A 171 6.87 2.09 16.21
N LEU A 172 8.11 1.73 15.93
CA LEU A 172 9.14 2.63 15.40
C LEU A 172 9.32 2.39 13.91
N ARG A 173 8.97 3.37 13.10
CA ARG A 173 9.16 3.31 11.64
C ARG A 173 10.59 3.64 11.26
N ALA A 174 11.05 3.11 10.12
CA ALA A 174 12.37 3.43 9.56
C ALA A 174 12.58 4.95 9.30
N SER A 175 11.50 5.72 9.18
CA SER A 175 11.50 7.17 9.08
C SER A 175 11.89 7.90 10.38
N GLY A 176 11.89 7.19 11.51
CA GLY A 176 11.98 7.77 12.85
C GLY A 176 10.62 8.13 13.44
N ASP A 177 9.52 7.98 12.70
CA ASP A 177 8.17 8.19 13.24
C ASP A 177 7.83 7.11 14.27
N VAL A 178 7.15 7.51 15.33
CA VAL A 178 6.66 6.61 16.38
C VAL A 178 5.14 6.53 16.33
N LYS A 179 4.61 5.31 16.37
CA LYS A 179 3.18 5.01 16.54
C LYS A 179 2.99 4.41 17.93
N LEU A 180 2.09 5.00 18.72
CA LEU A 180 1.70 4.49 20.03
C LEU A 180 0.23 4.07 19.96
N GLU A 181 -0.08 2.85 20.36
CA GLU A 181 -1.44 2.30 20.27
C GLU A 181 -1.78 1.54 21.55
N ILE A 182 -3.01 1.72 22.03
CA ILE A 182 -3.56 1.02 23.19
C ILE A 182 -4.78 0.25 22.72
N ILE A 183 -4.77 -1.06 22.91
CA ILE A 183 -5.88 -1.94 22.58
C ILE A 183 -6.48 -2.43 23.89
N MET A 184 -7.69 -1.93 24.18
CA MET A 184 -8.46 -2.35 25.34
C MET A 184 -9.18 -3.69 25.06
N PRO A 185 -9.42 -4.51 26.09
CA PRO A 185 -10.12 -5.77 25.94
C PRO A 185 -11.57 -5.57 25.45
N GLY A 186 -12.12 -6.61 24.80
CA GLY A 186 -13.49 -6.58 24.33
C GLY A 186 -14.48 -6.38 25.48
N GLY A 187 -15.41 -5.44 25.32
CA GLY A 187 -16.39 -5.06 26.36
C GLY A 187 -16.06 -3.75 27.09
N SER A 188 -14.87 -3.18 26.93
CA SER A 188 -14.45 -1.90 27.52
C SER A 188 -15.02 -0.65 26.83
N SER A 189 -16.14 -0.77 26.12
CA SER A 189 -16.73 0.35 25.40
C SER A 189 -17.21 1.42 26.38
N GLY A 190 -16.63 2.63 26.30
CA GLY A 190 -16.92 3.76 27.20
C GLY A 190 -16.03 3.84 28.44
N GLU A 191 -15.12 2.88 28.62
CA GLU A 191 -14.05 2.97 29.61
C GLU A 191 -12.91 3.85 29.07
N THR A 192 -12.23 4.57 29.96
CA THR A 192 -11.06 5.39 29.63
C THR A 192 -9.94 5.09 30.60
N ILE A 193 -8.73 4.89 30.08
CA ILE A 193 -7.52 4.78 30.89
C ILE A 193 -7.03 6.20 31.18
N PRO A 194 -6.77 6.58 32.45
CA PRO A 194 -6.18 7.87 32.77
C PRO A 194 -4.87 8.11 32.02
N GLU A 195 -4.67 9.33 31.54
CA GLU A 195 -3.52 9.68 30.71
C GLU A 195 -2.17 9.46 31.38
N GLU A 196 -2.09 9.73 32.69
CA GLU A 196 -0.88 9.46 33.45
C GLU A 196 -0.51 7.97 33.49
N GLU A 197 -1.51 7.08 33.49
CA GLU A 197 -1.30 5.63 33.57
C GLU A 197 -0.69 5.10 32.27
N TYR A 198 -1.33 5.35 31.12
CA TYR A 198 -0.77 4.84 29.86
C TYR A 198 0.53 5.55 29.47
N ARG A 199 0.73 6.82 29.83
CA ARG A 199 2.01 7.51 29.60
C ARG A 199 3.13 6.88 30.43
N ALA A 200 2.85 6.42 31.64
CA ALA A 200 3.85 5.69 32.44
C ALA A 200 4.28 4.39 31.75
N VAL A 201 3.33 3.62 31.20
CA VAL A 201 3.62 2.41 30.43
C VAL A 201 4.49 2.72 29.21
N PHE A 202 4.13 3.74 28.41
CA PHE A 202 4.95 4.11 27.25
C PHE A 202 6.34 4.64 27.63
N ARG A 203 6.48 5.35 28.75
CA ARG A 203 7.80 5.78 29.25
C ARG A 203 8.70 4.60 29.57
N GLU A 204 8.16 3.57 30.21
CA GLU A 204 8.88 2.33 30.48
C GLU A 204 9.27 1.62 29.16
N MET A 205 8.36 1.56 28.18
CA MET A 205 8.68 1.01 26.86
C MET A 205 9.81 1.78 26.17
N PHE A 206 9.81 3.12 26.21
CA PHE A 206 10.89 3.95 25.67
C PHE A 206 12.22 3.64 26.38
N ASP A 207 12.24 3.62 27.71
CA ASP A 207 13.45 3.33 28.50
C ASP A 207 14.03 1.95 28.15
N ASN A 208 13.17 0.93 28.08
CA ASN A 208 13.56 -0.43 27.70
C ASN A 208 14.14 -0.54 26.29
N MET A 209 13.76 0.38 25.39
CA MET A 209 14.32 0.48 24.03
C MET A 209 15.56 1.39 23.96
N GLY A 210 16.00 1.97 25.08
CA GLY A 210 17.09 2.95 25.11
C GLY A 210 16.70 4.30 24.51
N LEU A 211 15.40 4.58 24.37
CA LEU A 211 14.86 5.85 23.93
C LEU A 211 14.60 6.77 25.14
N PRO A 212 14.66 8.10 24.99
CA PRO A 212 14.44 9.02 26.10
C PRO A 212 12.98 8.97 26.58
N PRO A 213 12.68 8.57 27.83
CA PRO A 213 11.30 8.41 28.31
C PRO A 213 10.48 9.71 28.24
N GLU A 214 11.10 10.87 28.48
CA GLU A 214 10.46 12.17 28.38
C GLU A 214 10.02 12.53 26.95
N ALA A 215 10.46 11.81 25.92
CA ALA A 215 9.96 11.99 24.56
C ALA A 215 8.46 11.65 24.44
N VAL A 216 7.92 10.80 25.33
CA VAL A 216 6.50 10.46 25.39
C VAL A 216 5.62 11.71 25.54
N ASP A 217 6.11 12.74 26.23
CA ASP A 217 5.38 13.98 26.49
C ASP A 217 5.17 14.85 25.25
N ARG A 218 5.86 14.54 24.15
CA ARG A 218 5.74 15.24 22.87
C ARG A 218 4.63 14.68 21.97
N PHE A 219 4.08 13.52 22.32
CA PHE A 219 3.04 12.86 21.53
C PHE A 219 1.64 13.24 22.05
N GLU A 220 0.75 13.52 21.11
CA GLU A 220 -0.68 13.61 21.33
C GLU A 220 -1.30 12.22 21.16
N PHE A 221 -2.14 11.81 22.11
CA PHE A 221 -2.80 10.52 22.11
C PHE A 221 -4.24 10.66 21.65
N PHE A 222 -4.64 9.83 20.69
CA PHE A 222 -6.00 9.74 20.22
C PHE A 222 -6.65 8.45 20.75
N TYR A 223 -7.83 8.59 21.36
CA TYR A 223 -8.56 7.45 21.92
C TYR A 223 -9.49 6.87 20.85
N SER A 224 -9.25 5.61 20.45
CA SER A 224 -10.21 4.85 19.65
C SER A 224 -10.64 3.61 20.44
N SER A 225 -11.91 3.57 20.86
CA SER A 225 -12.52 2.34 21.37
C SER A 225 -12.60 1.33 20.22
N SER A 226 -12.11 0.11 20.45
CA SER A 226 -12.29 -0.99 19.50
C SER A 226 -13.80 -1.25 19.33
N LEU A 227 -14.33 -0.93 18.14
CA LEU A 227 -15.59 -1.52 17.70
C LEU A 227 -15.32 -3.01 17.51
N ALA A 228 -15.90 -3.82 18.41
CA ALA A 228 -15.88 -5.26 18.30
C ALA A 228 -16.38 -5.69 16.91
N TRP A 229 -15.63 -6.61 16.29
CA TRP A 229 -16.08 -7.41 15.15
C TRP A 229 -16.90 -8.59 15.65
#